data_AF-A0A7K2TRH5-F1
#
_entry.id   AF-A0A7K2TRH5-F1
#
_cell.length_a   1.000
_cell.length_b   1.000
_cell.length_c   1.000
_cell.angle_alpha   90.00
_cell.angle_beta   90.00
_cell.angle_gamma   90.00
#
_symmetry.space_group_name_H-M   'P 1'
#
loop_
_entity.id
_entity.type
_entity.pdbx_description
1 polymer ?
#
loop_
_entity_poly.entity_id
_entity_poly.type
_entity_poly.pdbx_seq_one_letter_code
_entity_poly.pdbx_strand_id
1 'polypeptide(L)'
;MTTNEHHHPAPGAYAPEHPARLSWATLAPEVYKAMVRLDAASRKGLDPKLLELVKVRASQINRCALCLDMHSKDALAAGESVERLVQLSAWEESQHFYTEKELAAIELTEAVTVLTDGFVPDEVYAKAAEHFEEAELAQLIAAITVINAWNRFGVSTRQVPGHYTPGDIKH
;
A
#
# COMPACT_ATOMS: atom_id res chain seq x y z
N MET A 1 1.30 -36.41 37.08
CA MET A 1 1.53 -37.12 35.82
C MET A 1 1.41 -36.12 34.69
N THR A 2 2.52 -35.97 33.96
CA THR A 2 2.67 -35.27 32.67
C THR A 2 1.58 -35.74 31.69
N THR A 3 1.04 -34.88 30.82
CA THR A 3 1.72 -34.49 29.56
C THR A 3 1.31 -33.08 29.10
N ASN A 4 2.31 -32.21 28.96
CA ASN A 4 2.22 -31.09 28.01
C ASN A 4 2.23 -31.72 26.62
N GLU A 5 1.08 -31.80 25.99
CA GLU A 5 1.00 -32.13 24.56
C GLU A 5 1.50 -30.91 23.78
N HIS A 6 2.77 -30.96 23.40
CA HIS A 6 3.28 -30.13 22.32
C HIS A 6 2.54 -30.52 21.04
N HIS A 7 1.47 -29.80 20.74
CA HIS A 7 0.77 -29.91 19.46
C HIS A 7 1.71 -29.38 18.37
N HIS A 8 2.49 -30.28 17.76
CA HIS A 8 3.16 -29.97 16.51
C HIS A 8 2.11 -29.91 15.40
N PRO A 9 2.01 -28.80 14.63
CA PRO A 9 1.10 -28.73 13.50
C PRO A 9 1.45 -29.84 12.49
N ALA A 10 0.41 -30.45 11.91
CA ALA A 10 0.57 -31.52 10.93
C ALA A 10 1.45 -31.07 9.75
N PRO A 11 2.31 -31.95 9.20
CA PRO A 11 3.10 -31.62 8.02
C PRO A 11 2.18 -31.18 6.87
N GLY A 12 2.36 -29.93 6.42
CA GLY A 12 1.53 -29.31 5.37
C GLY A 12 0.49 -28.29 5.87
N ALA A 13 0.31 -28.08 7.17
CA ALA A 13 -0.53 -27.01 7.69
C ALA A 13 0.24 -25.67 7.72
N TYR A 14 -0.35 -24.60 7.17
CA TYR A 14 0.18 -23.24 7.34
C TYR A 14 0.12 -22.81 8.81
N ALA A 15 0.97 -21.86 9.20
CA ALA A 15 0.93 -21.27 10.53
C ALA A 15 -0.42 -20.58 10.81
N PRO A 16 -0.93 -20.59 12.06
CA PRO A 16 -2.21 -19.97 12.39
C PRO A 16 -2.14 -18.43 12.26
N GLU A 17 -3.28 -17.81 11.97
CA GLU A 17 -3.42 -16.36 11.95
C GLU A 17 -3.17 -15.75 13.35
N HIS A 18 -2.63 -14.53 13.37
CA HIS A 18 -2.60 -13.72 14.58
C HIS A 18 -3.88 -12.88 14.68
N PRO A 19 -4.41 -12.59 15.88
CA PRO A 19 -5.46 -11.59 16.02
C PRO A 19 -4.91 -10.18 15.76
N ALA A 20 -5.82 -9.23 15.48
CA ALA A 20 -5.48 -7.81 15.51
C ALA A 20 -5.07 -7.40 16.94
N ARG A 21 -4.04 -6.55 17.06
CA ARG A 21 -3.57 -6.01 18.34
C ARG A 21 -4.54 -4.97 18.91
N LEU A 22 -5.22 -4.20 18.05
CA LEU A 22 -6.15 -3.14 18.45
C LEU A 22 -7.23 -2.94 17.37
N SER A 23 -8.50 -2.95 17.78
CA SER A 23 -9.62 -2.56 16.91
C SER A 23 -9.77 -1.04 16.83
N TRP A 24 -8.79 -0.36 16.25
CA TRP A 24 -8.70 1.10 16.27
C TRP A 24 -9.88 1.78 15.55
N ALA A 25 -10.42 1.17 14.48
CA ALA A 25 -11.58 1.73 13.78
C ALA A 25 -12.83 1.77 14.68
N THR A 26 -13.00 0.77 15.57
CA THR A 26 -14.08 0.75 16.56
C THR A 26 -13.82 1.74 17.70
N LEU A 27 -12.57 1.83 18.16
CA LEU A 27 -12.18 2.63 19.32
C LEU A 27 -11.99 4.11 19.00
N ALA A 28 -11.69 4.45 17.75
CA ALA A 28 -11.51 5.81 17.24
C ALA A 28 -12.30 6.02 15.93
N PRO A 29 -13.65 5.93 15.97
CA PRO A 29 -14.48 5.90 14.77
C PRO A 29 -14.42 7.19 13.96
N GLU A 30 -14.25 8.35 14.61
CA GLU A 30 -14.14 9.62 13.89
C GLU A 30 -12.80 9.77 13.16
N VAL A 31 -11.72 9.20 13.69
CA VAL A 31 -10.41 9.12 13.00
C VAL A 31 -10.52 8.21 11.79
N TYR A 32 -11.16 7.05 11.94
CA TYR A 32 -11.39 6.14 10.81
C TYR A 32 -12.22 6.80 9.70
N LYS A 33 -13.32 7.48 10.04
CA LYS A 33 -14.14 8.23 9.07
C LYS A 33 -13.34 9.32 8.37
N ALA A 34 -12.49 10.05 9.10
CA ALA A 34 -11.62 11.07 8.51
C ALA A 34 -10.61 10.46 7.53
N MET A 35 -9.99 9.34 7.90
CA MET A 35 -9.08 8.58 7.02
C MET A 35 -9.77 8.12 5.74
N VAL A 36 -10.98 7.57 5.82
CA VAL A 36 -11.76 7.16 4.63
C VAL A 36 -12.07 8.36 3.72
N ARG A 37 -12.47 9.50 4.30
CA ARG A 37 -12.75 10.72 3.52
C ARG A 37 -11.50 11.29 2.86
N LEU A 38 -10.38 11.29 3.56
CA LEU A 38 -9.11 11.75 3.03
C LEU A 38 -8.64 10.86 1.87
N ASP A 39 -8.78 9.54 2.03
CA ASP A 39 -8.49 8.57 0.98
C ASP A 39 -9.40 8.73 -0.25
N ALA A 40 -10.70 8.97 -0.06
CA ALA A 40 -11.58 9.29 -1.20
C ALA A 40 -11.18 10.60 -1.91
N ALA A 41 -10.69 11.59 -1.16
CA ALA A 41 -10.25 12.87 -1.71
C ALA A 41 -8.93 12.77 -2.48
N SER A 42 -7.97 11.98 -2.00
CA SER A 42 -6.61 11.87 -2.56
C SER A 42 -6.54 11.11 -3.88
N ARG A 43 -7.62 10.44 -4.30
CA ARG A 43 -7.65 9.62 -5.52
C ARG A 43 -8.18 10.38 -6.73
N LYS A 44 -8.69 11.61 -6.55
CA LYS A 44 -9.37 12.35 -7.60
C LYS A 44 -8.40 12.72 -8.71
N GLY A 45 -8.75 12.37 -9.95
CA GLY A 45 -7.99 12.74 -11.14
C GLY A 45 -6.75 11.88 -11.42
N LEU A 46 -6.47 10.88 -10.58
CA LEU A 46 -5.42 9.90 -10.84
C LEU A 46 -5.98 8.70 -11.60
N ASP A 47 -5.16 8.14 -12.48
CA ASP A 47 -5.44 6.84 -13.08
C ASP A 47 -5.56 5.75 -12.00
N PRO A 48 -6.62 4.92 -12.01
CA PRO A 48 -6.81 3.89 -10.99
C PRO A 48 -5.70 2.84 -10.92
N LYS A 49 -5.06 2.48 -12.04
CA LYS A 49 -3.97 1.49 -12.02
C LYS A 49 -2.71 2.10 -11.42
N LEU A 50 -2.37 3.31 -11.82
CA LEU A 50 -1.25 4.07 -11.24
C LEU A 50 -1.41 4.22 -9.72
N LEU A 51 -2.62 4.56 -9.28
CA LEU A 51 -2.96 4.68 -7.87
C LEU A 51 -2.67 3.38 -7.10
N GLU A 52 -3.08 2.23 -7.63
CA GLU A 52 -2.82 0.96 -6.94
C GLU A 52 -1.34 0.56 -6.97
N LEU A 53 -0.58 0.87 -8.03
CA LEU A 53 0.88 0.68 -8.02
C LEU A 53 1.56 1.47 -6.89
N VAL A 54 1.19 2.75 -6.73
CA VAL A 54 1.66 3.61 -5.63
C VAL A 54 1.34 2.98 -4.28
N LYS A 55 0.10 2.52 -4.09
CA LYS A 55 -0.32 1.95 -2.81
C LYS A 55 0.38 0.63 -2.49
N VAL A 56 0.54 -0.23 -3.49
CA VAL A 56 1.27 -1.49 -3.34
C VAL A 56 2.73 -1.21 -3.00
N ARG A 57 3.41 -0.30 -3.73
CA ARG A 57 4.84 -0.04 -3.51
C ARG A 57 5.11 0.55 -2.12
N ALA A 58 4.36 1.57 -1.70
CA ALA A 58 4.48 2.12 -0.35
C ALA A 58 4.25 1.04 0.73
N SER A 59 3.28 0.15 0.49
CA SER A 59 2.96 -0.95 1.41
C SER A 59 4.05 -2.04 1.46
N GLN A 60 4.77 -2.28 0.36
CA GLN A 60 5.93 -3.18 0.32
C GLN A 60 7.05 -2.64 1.22
N ILE A 61 7.39 -1.36 1.05
CA ILE A 61 8.43 -0.68 1.84
C ILE A 61 8.07 -0.68 3.33
N ASN A 62 6.82 -0.32 3.65
CA ASN A 62 6.33 -0.26 5.04
C ASN A 62 5.98 -1.65 5.64
N ARG A 63 6.04 -2.73 4.85
CA ARG A 63 5.71 -4.10 5.28
C ARG A 63 4.28 -4.25 5.82
N CYS A 64 3.31 -3.51 5.25
CA CYS A 64 1.90 -3.63 5.63
C CYS A 64 1.22 -4.80 4.90
N ALA A 65 1.21 -5.99 5.51
CA ALA A 65 0.62 -7.18 4.89
C ALA A 65 -0.88 -7.03 4.55
N LEU A 66 -1.68 -6.40 5.43
CA LEU A 66 -3.09 -6.09 5.13
C LEU A 66 -3.21 -5.23 3.86
N CYS A 67 -2.42 -4.17 3.78
CA CYS A 67 -2.47 -3.22 2.68
C CYS A 67 -1.99 -3.86 1.37
N LEU A 68 -0.99 -4.74 1.43
CA LEU A 68 -0.54 -5.53 0.29
C LEU A 68 -1.63 -6.48 -0.23
N ASP A 69 -2.30 -7.19 0.67
CA ASP A 69 -3.42 -8.09 0.30
C ASP A 69 -4.53 -7.30 -0.40
N MET A 70 -4.94 -6.18 0.19
CA MET A 70 -6.01 -5.33 -0.34
C MET A 70 -5.66 -4.72 -1.70
N HIS A 71 -4.57 -3.97 -1.78
CA HIS A 71 -4.23 -3.19 -2.97
C HIS A 71 -3.74 -4.06 -4.12
N SER A 72 -3.15 -5.23 -3.86
CA SER A 72 -2.85 -6.19 -4.95
C SER A 72 -4.14 -6.74 -5.56
N LYS A 73 -5.15 -7.07 -4.75
CA LYS A 73 -6.46 -7.54 -5.24
C LYS A 73 -7.21 -6.44 -5.99
N ASP A 74 -7.18 -5.20 -5.49
CA ASP A 74 -7.79 -4.06 -6.18
C ASP A 74 -7.08 -3.72 -7.50
N ALA A 75 -5.74 -3.77 -7.53
CA ALA A 75 -4.96 -3.59 -8.77
C ALA A 75 -5.37 -4.61 -9.84
N LEU A 76 -5.46 -5.89 -9.46
CA LEU A 76 -5.89 -6.96 -10.37
C LEU A 76 -7.33 -6.74 -10.85
N ALA A 77 -8.23 -6.33 -9.97
CA ALA A 77 -9.61 -6.00 -10.34
C ALA A 77 -9.69 -4.78 -11.29
N ALA A 78 -8.75 -3.85 -11.20
CA ALA A 78 -8.60 -2.69 -12.09
C ALA A 78 -7.87 -3.00 -13.41
N GLY A 79 -7.49 -4.26 -13.67
CA GLY A 79 -6.83 -4.67 -14.92
C GLY A 79 -5.30 -4.52 -14.91
N GLU A 80 -4.68 -4.50 -13.74
CA GLU A 80 -3.23 -4.70 -13.62
C GLU A 80 -2.84 -6.17 -13.83
N SER A 81 -1.59 -6.43 -14.22
CA SER A 81 -1.09 -7.79 -14.40
C SER A 81 -0.35 -8.30 -13.16
N VAL A 82 -0.45 -9.62 -12.93
CA VAL A 82 0.32 -10.31 -11.88
C VAL A 82 1.83 -10.10 -12.09
N GLU A 83 2.28 -10.15 -13.34
CA GLU A 83 3.69 -9.94 -13.70
C GLU A 83 4.18 -8.56 -13.24
N ARG A 84 3.45 -7.49 -13.57
CA ARG A 84 3.80 -6.12 -13.14
C ARG A 84 3.75 -5.95 -11.63
N LEU A 85 2.83 -6.60 -10.92
CA LEU A 85 2.78 -6.53 -9.45
C LEU A 85 3.95 -7.26 -8.78
N VAL A 86 4.37 -8.41 -9.33
CA VAL A 86 5.54 -9.16 -8.83
C VAL A 86 6.81 -8.35 -9.02
N GLN A 87 6.99 -7.77 -10.22
CA GLN A 87 8.17 -6.98 -10.58
C GLN A 87 8.28 -5.66 -9.79
N LEU A 88 7.17 -5.13 -9.29
CA LEU A 88 7.12 -3.82 -8.61
C LEU A 88 8.05 -3.74 -7.39
N SER A 89 8.32 -4.88 -6.75
CA SER A 89 9.24 -4.93 -5.62
C SER A 89 10.71 -4.68 -5.98
N ALA A 90 11.06 -4.82 -7.26
CA ALA A 90 12.40 -4.69 -7.84
C ALA A 90 12.34 -3.89 -9.17
N TRP A 91 11.50 -2.85 -9.21
CA TRP A 91 11.15 -2.12 -10.44
C TRP A 91 12.37 -1.47 -11.11
N GLU A 92 13.40 -1.12 -10.34
CA GLU A 92 14.66 -0.51 -10.82
C GLU A 92 15.37 -1.42 -11.83
N GLU A 93 15.30 -2.74 -11.64
CA GLU A 93 15.89 -3.74 -12.55
C GLU A 93 14.91 -4.18 -13.66
N SER A 94 13.65 -3.73 -13.59
CA SER A 94 12.57 -4.19 -14.47
C SER A 94 11.77 -3.02 -15.08
N GLN A 95 12.43 -1.88 -15.32
CA GLN A 95 11.76 -0.63 -15.71
C GLN A 95 10.90 -0.76 -16.98
N HIS A 96 11.29 -1.62 -17.92
CA HIS A 96 10.58 -1.87 -19.18
C HIS A 96 9.14 -2.40 -19.02
N PHE A 97 8.74 -2.79 -17.82
CA PHE A 97 7.36 -3.13 -17.52
C PHE A 97 6.45 -1.92 -17.32
N TYR A 98 6.99 -0.73 -17.06
CA TYR A 98 6.26 0.48 -16.67
C TYR A 98 6.49 1.62 -17.65
N THR A 99 5.53 2.54 -17.70
CA THR A 99 5.69 3.80 -18.45
C THR A 99 6.56 4.79 -17.68
N GLU A 100 7.15 5.79 -18.35
CA GLU A 100 7.93 6.85 -17.69
C GLU A 100 7.13 7.58 -16.59
N LYS A 101 5.84 7.83 -16.83
CA LYS A 101 4.94 8.44 -15.84
C LYS A 101 4.75 7.54 -14.61
N GLU A 102 4.62 6.22 -14.81
CA GLU A 102 4.54 5.25 -13.72
C GLU A 102 5.86 5.17 -12.96
N LEU A 103 7.01 5.13 -13.65
CA LEU A 103 8.33 5.11 -13.04
C LEU A 103 8.56 6.34 -12.16
N ALA A 104 8.23 7.54 -12.66
CA ALA A 104 8.33 8.77 -11.88
C ALA A 104 7.44 8.76 -10.63
N ALA A 105 6.24 8.18 -10.73
CA ALA A 105 5.36 8.03 -9.57
C ALA A 105 5.87 7.00 -8.56
N ILE A 106 6.40 5.87 -9.03
CA ILE A 106 6.99 4.81 -8.18
C ILE A 106 8.20 5.37 -7.44
N GLU A 107 9.10 6.07 -8.13
CA GLU A 107 10.30 6.68 -7.56
C GLU A 107 9.94 7.75 -6.51
N LEU A 108 8.98 8.64 -6.82
CA LEU A 108 8.46 9.60 -5.85
C LEU A 108 7.79 8.92 -4.64
N THR A 109 7.10 7.80 -4.87
CA THR A 109 6.48 7.00 -3.80
C THR A 109 7.52 6.50 -2.82
N GLU A 110 8.67 6.02 -3.28
CA GLU A 110 9.76 5.59 -2.41
C GLU A 110 10.32 6.76 -1.59
N ALA A 111 10.67 7.85 -2.26
CA ALA A 111 11.28 9.02 -1.61
C ALA A 111 10.39 9.62 -0.52
N VAL A 112 9.08 9.73 -0.76
CA VAL A 112 8.11 10.24 0.24
C VAL A 112 7.83 9.19 1.33
N THR A 113 7.99 7.90 1.05
CA THR A 113 7.76 6.84 2.05
C THR A 113 8.91 6.77 3.06
N VAL A 114 10.17 6.94 2.61
CA VAL A 114 11.39 6.76 3.43
C VAL A 114 12.00 8.10 3.88
N LEU A 115 11.17 9.00 4.44
CA LEU A 115 11.63 10.29 4.98
C LEU A 115 12.61 10.17 6.17
N THR A 116 12.91 8.96 6.65
CA THR A 116 13.93 8.75 7.68
C THR A 116 15.35 8.93 7.16
N ASP A 117 15.54 8.80 5.84
CA ASP A 117 16.87 8.80 5.21
C ASP A 117 17.22 10.17 4.60
N GLY A 118 16.42 11.21 4.89
CA GLY A 118 16.66 12.58 4.45
C GLY A 118 15.37 13.31 4.08
N PHE A 119 15.45 14.11 3.01
CA PHE A 119 14.32 14.77 2.38
C PHE A 119 14.03 14.12 1.01
N VAL A 120 12.91 14.46 0.38
CA VAL A 120 12.62 14.04 -1.00
C VAL A 120 13.62 14.74 -1.94
N PRO A 121 14.51 14.02 -2.64
CA PRO A 121 15.51 14.67 -3.49
C PRO A 121 14.88 15.54 -4.59
N ASP A 122 15.48 16.70 -4.85
CA ASP A 122 14.97 17.67 -5.84
C ASP A 122 14.84 17.05 -7.23
N GLU A 123 15.78 16.19 -7.62
CA GLU A 123 15.79 15.47 -8.90
C GLU A 123 14.62 14.49 -9.04
N VAL A 124 14.25 13.78 -7.97
CA VAL A 124 13.08 12.87 -7.96
C VAL A 124 11.79 13.68 -8.08
N TYR A 125 11.69 14.80 -7.36
CA TYR A 125 10.54 15.69 -7.47
C TYR A 125 10.43 16.29 -8.89
N ALA A 126 11.53 16.80 -9.42
CA ALA A 126 11.57 17.43 -10.74
C ALA A 126 11.15 16.44 -11.84
N LYS A 127 11.65 15.20 -11.79
CA LYS A 127 11.26 14.14 -12.73
C LYS A 127 9.75 13.84 -12.65
N ALA A 128 9.17 13.77 -11.45
CA ALA A 128 7.72 13.65 -11.33
C ALA A 128 6.98 14.87 -11.90
N ALA A 129 7.45 16.09 -11.64
CA ALA A 129 6.85 17.30 -12.18
C ALA A 129 6.88 17.40 -13.72
N GLU A 130 7.79 16.71 -14.40
CA GLU A 130 7.81 16.62 -15.87
C GLU A 130 6.67 15.76 -16.45
N HIS A 131 6.11 14.83 -15.67
CA HIS A 131 5.11 13.86 -16.13
C HIS A 131 3.69 14.10 -15.61
N PHE A 132 3.52 15.05 -14.68
CA PHE A 132 2.26 15.34 -14.01
C PHE A 132 1.96 16.84 -14.05
N GLU A 133 0.73 17.19 -14.42
CA GLU A 133 0.23 18.56 -14.19
C GLU A 133 0.23 18.86 -12.69
N GLU A 134 0.44 20.12 -12.28
CA GLU A 134 0.64 20.49 -10.86
C GLU A 134 -0.47 19.95 -9.94
N ALA A 135 -1.73 20.03 -10.38
CA ALA A 135 -2.86 19.52 -9.61
C ALA A 135 -2.86 17.98 -9.50
N GLU A 136 -2.43 17.28 -10.54
CA GLU A 136 -2.30 15.81 -10.55
C GLU A 136 -1.11 15.37 -9.68
N LEU A 137 0.01 16.10 -9.71
CA LEU A 137 1.18 15.86 -8.84
C LEU A 137 0.82 16.05 -7.35
N ALA A 138 0.05 17.10 -7.03
CA ALA A 138 -0.45 17.30 -5.67
C ALA A 138 -1.33 16.13 -5.20
N GLN A 139 -2.14 15.57 -6.10
CA GLN A 139 -2.95 14.38 -5.81
C GLN A 139 -2.09 13.12 -5.64
N LEU A 140 -1.06 12.94 -6.45
CA LEU A 140 -0.09 11.84 -6.29
C LEU A 140 0.57 11.89 -4.91
N ILE A 141 1.07 13.05 -4.49
CA ILE A 141 1.67 13.24 -3.16
C ILE A 141 0.65 12.96 -2.05
N ALA A 142 -0.60 13.42 -2.22
CA ALA A 142 -1.67 13.13 -1.28
C ALA A 142 -1.94 11.62 -1.18
N ALA A 143 -2.00 10.90 -2.30
CA ALA A 143 -2.19 9.45 -2.34
C ALA A 143 -1.06 8.70 -1.63
N ILE A 144 0.21 9.08 -1.88
CA ILE A 144 1.38 8.50 -1.21
C ILE A 144 1.32 8.74 0.31
N THR A 145 0.94 9.94 0.73
CA THR A 145 0.80 10.30 2.15
C THR A 145 -0.29 9.49 2.83
N VAL A 146 -1.44 9.34 2.16
CA VAL A 146 -2.59 8.58 2.69
C VAL A 146 -2.25 7.11 2.86
N ILE A 147 -1.65 6.45 1.87
CA ILE A 147 -1.27 5.04 2.03
C ILE A 147 -0.24 4.85 3.15
N ASN A 148 0.69 5.80 3.30
CA ASN A 148 1.64 5.80 4.41
C ASN A 148 0.94 5.89 5.78
N ALA A 149 -0.14 6.66 5.89
CA ALA A 149 -0.95 6.70 7.10
C ALA A 149 -1.70 5.38 7.33
N TRP A 150 -2.32 4.79 6.30
CA TRP A 150 -2.95 3.46 6.40
C TRP A 150 -1.96 2.36 6.80
N ASN A 151 -0.75 2.36 6.23
CA ASN A 151 0.30 1.42 6.58
C ASN A 151 0.68 1.53 8.07
N ARG A 152 0.79 2.75 8.60
CA ARG A 152 1.09 3.00 10.02
C ARG A 152 0.00 2.42 10.93
N PHE A 153 -1.28 2.59 10.60
CA PHE A 153 -2.37 1.94 11.33
C PHE A 153 -2.32 0.41 11.19
N GLY A 154 -2.18 -0.11 9.96
CA GLY A 154 -2.18 -1.54 9.68
C GLY A 154 -1.08 -2.29 10.45
N VAL A 155 0.16 -1.80 10.37
CA VAL A 155 1.33 -2.43 11.01
C VAL A 155 1.29 -2.27 12.53
N SER A 156 1.05 -1.06 13.05
CA SER A 156 1.07 -0.81 14.50
C SER A 156 -0.04 -1.56 15.25
N THR A 157 -1.18 -1.80 14.59
CA THR A 157 -2.32 -2.53 15.16
C THR A 157 -2.39 -4.00 14.74
N ARG A 158 -1.38 -4.51 14.01
CA ARG A 158 -1.30 -5.89 13.51
C ARG A 158 -2.59 -6.36 12.84
N GLN A 159 -3.15 -5.56 11.92
CA GLN A 159 -4.34 -5.99 11.18
C GLN A 159 -4.05 -7.25 10.36
N VAL A 160 -5.08 -8.08 10.18
CA VAL A 160 -4.96 -9.43 9.60
C VAL A 160 -5.26 -9.39 8.10
N PRO A 161 -4.35 -9.80 7.21
CA PRO A 161 -4.59 -9.88 5.76
C PRO A 161 -5.43 -11.11 5.38
N GLY A 162 -5.85 -11.18 4.12
CA GLY A 162 -6.41 -12.40 3.50
C GLY A 162 -7.94 -12.42 3.40
N HIS A 163 -8.62 -11.58 4.17
CA HIS A 163 -10.08 -11.57 4.30
C HIS A 163 -10.78 -10.51 3.43
N TYR A 164 -10.03 -9.69 2.69
CA TYR A 164 -10.59 -8.65 1.81
C TYR A 164 -10.99 -9.20 0.44
N THR A 165 -12.14 -8.74 -0.06
CA THR A 165 -12.60 -8.92 -1.45
C THR A 165 -12.71 -7.56 -2.15
N PRO A 166 -12.25 -7.41 -3.40
CA PRO A 166 -12.42 -6.17 -4.16
C PRO A 166 -13.85 -5.64 -4.14
N GLY A 167 -13.99 -4.37 -3.74
CA GLY A 167 -15.29 -3.69 -3.63
C GLY A 167 -15.97 -3.79 -2.26
N ASP A 168 -15.38 -4.51 -1.28
CA ASP A 168 -15.88 -4.57 0.10
C ASP A 168 -15.87 -3.19 0.76
N ILE A 169 -14.88 -2.35 0.43
CA ILE A 169 -14.79 -0.98 0.90
C ILE A 169 -15.43 -0.09 -0.17
N LYS A 170 -16.70 0.23 0.04
CA LYS A 170 -17.40 1.24 -0.76
C LYS A 170 -16.90 2.62 -0.34
N HIS A 171 -16.25 3.30 -1.28
CA HIS A 171 -15.84 4.69 -1.15
C HIS A 171 -17.02 5.65 -1.35
#